data_AF-A0A5C5FTT1-F1
#
_entry.id   AF-A0A5C5FTT1-F1
#
_cell.length_a   1.000
_cell.length_b   1.000
_cell.length_c   1.000
_cell.angle_alpha   90.00
_cell.angle_beta   90.00
_cell.angle_gamma   90.00
#
_symmetry.space_group_name_H-M   'P 1'
#
loop_
_entity.id
_entity.type
_entity.pdbx_description
1 polymer ?
#
loop_
_entity_poly.entity_id
_entity_poly.type
_entity_poly.pdbx_seq_one_letter_code
_entity_poly.pdbx_strand_id
1 'polypeptide(L)'
;MEPVPVEEQSWTSATFAAYWFSDLINAGSWSQISSFVSLGLTWWQGLLATFTGGVLLCVVIVFNGIIGARLHVPFSISSRAAFGHYLSRFAVVSRMVIAWFWFSIK
;
A
#
# COMPACT_ATOMS: atom_id res chain seq x y z
N MET A 1 -9.35 -18.97 7.05
CA MET A 1 -8.43 -18.17 6.21
C MET A 1 -7.27 -19.07 5.88
N GLU A 2 -7.40 -19.80 4.80
CA GLU A 2 -6.38 -20.75 4.33
C GLU A 2 -5.44 -20.02 3.36
N PRO A 3 -4.15 -20.39 3.29
CA PRO A 3 -3.24 -19.86 2.28
C PRO A 3 -3.74 -20.19 0.86
N VAL A 4 -3.44 -19.32 -0.09
CA VAL A 4 -3.85 -19.50 -1.48
C VAL A 4 -3.19 -20.77 -2.06
N PRO A 5 -3.96 -21.75 -2.58
CA PRO A 5 -3.43 -22.92 -3.25
C PRO A 5 -2.49 -22.54 -4.39
N VAL A 6 -1.44 -23.34 -4.64
CA VAL A 6 -0.41 -23.02 -5.66
C VAL A 6 -1.03 -22.86 -7.06
N GLU A 7 -2.08 -23.61 -7.36
CA GLU A 7 -2.83 -23.54 -8.61
C GLU A 7 -3.60 -22.22 -8.83
N GLU A 8 -3.90 -21.47 -7.76
CA GLU A 8 -4.59 -20.18 -7.83
C GLU A 8 -3.62 -18.97 -7.82
N GLN A 9 -2.31 -19.22 -7.68
CA GLN A 9 -1.27 -18.19 -7.66
C GLN A 9 -0.94 -17.70 -9.08
N SER A 10 -1.89 -17.02 -9.71
CA SER A 10 -1.82 -16.56 -11.10
C SER A 10 -0.99 -15.27 -11.32
N TRP A 11 -0.59 -14.59 -10.24
CA TRP A 11 0.13 -13.33 -10.32
C TRP A 11 1.61 -13.53 -10.67
N THR A 12 1.96 -13.16 -11.90
CA THR A 12 3.35 -13.05 -12.34
C THR A 12 3.95 -11.68 -12.00
N SER A 13 5.28 -11.57 -11.99
CA SER A 13 5.98 -10.30 -11.74
C SER A 13 5.54 -9.17 -12.68
N ALA A 14 5.17 -9.50 -13.92
CA ALA A 14 4.64 -8.54 -14.89
C ALA A 14 3.25 -8.02 -14.50
N THR A 15 2.37 -8.92 -14.03
CA THR A 15 1.04 -8.57 -13.53
C THR A 15 1.14 -7.67 -12.30
N PHE A 16 2.08 -7.98 -11.41
CA PHE A 16 2.37 -7.16 -10.23
C PHE A 16 2.86 -5.75 -10.60
N ALA A 17 3.78 -5.63 -11.55
CA ALA A 17 4.26 -4.33 -12.03
C ALA A 17 3.12 -3.52 -12.67
N ALA A 18 2.31 -4.14 -13.52
CA ALA A 18 1.16 -3.48 -14.17
C ALA A 18 0.13 -2.96 -13.16
N TYR A 19 -0.14 -3.74 -12.10
CA TYR A 19 -1.00 -3.31 -11.01
C TYR A 19 -0.48 -2.03 -10.33
N TRP A 20 0.82 -1.96 -10.02
CA TRP A 20 1.41 -0.77 -9.41
C TRP A 20 1.36 0.45 -10.32
N PHE A 21 1.62 0.29 -11.63
CA PHE A 21 1.45 1.40 -12.57
C PHE A 21 0.00 1.90 -12.61
N SER A 22 -0.98 0.99 -12.57
CA SER A 22 -2.39 1.36 -12.51
C SER A 22 -2.76 2.10 -11.23
N ASP A 23 -2.19 1.71 -10.09
CA ASP A 23 -2.47 2.34 -8.78
C ASP A 23 -1.91 3.76 -8.67
N LEU A 24 -0.72 3.99 -9.23
CA LEU A 24 -0.05 5.30 -9.20
C LEU A 24 -0.80 6.39 -9.98
N ILE A 25 -1.56 6.00 -11.01
CA ILE A 25 -2.36 6.92 -11.83
C ILE A 25 -3.73 7.13 -11.17
N ASN A 26 -3.77 8.02 -10.18
CA ASN A 26 -5.01 8.40 -9.50
C ASN A 26 -5.06 9.92 -9.22
N ALA A 27 -6.27 10.46 -9.07
CA ALA A 27 -6.51 11.89 -8.82
C ALA A 27 -5.83 12.40 -7.53
N GLY A 28 -5.67 11.54 -6.53
CA GLY A 28 -5.02 11.88 -5.26
C GLY A 28 -3.55 12.26 -5.44
N SER A 29 -2.80 11.51 -6.27
CA SER A 29 -1.40 11.81 -6.59
C SER A 29 -1.23 13.20 -7.22
N TRP A 30 -2.16 13.60 -8.10
CA TRP A 30 -2.15 14.94 -8.72
C TRP A 30 -2.44 16.05 -7.70
N SER A 31 -3.42 15.82 -6.81
CA SER A 31 -3.74 16.75 -5.73
C SER A 31 -2.58 16.90 -4.73
N GLN A 32 -1.82 15.84 -4.47
CA GLN A 32 -0.65 15.88 -3.60
C GLN A 32 0.42 16.82 -4.16
N ILE A 33 0.75 16.71 -5.44
CA ILE A 33 1.76 17.57 -6.08
C ILE A 33 1.27 19.04 -6.09
N SER A 34 -0.02 19.27 -6.37
CA SER A 34 -0.61 20.61 -6.31
C SER A 34 -0.47 21.25 -4.93
N SER A 35 -0.65 20.46 -3.85
CA SER A 35 -0.50 20.96 -2.49
C SER A 35 0.94 21.44 -2.18
N PHE A 36 1.96 20.79 -2.75
CA PHE A 36 3.35 21.24 -2.58
C PHE A 36 3.62 22.58 -3.27
N VAL A 37 3.00 22.80 -4.43
CA VAL A 37 3.10 24.09 -5.12
C VAL A 37 2.39 25.19 -4.31
N SER A 38 1.24 24.89 -3.71
CA SER A 38 0.54 25.82 -2.80
C SER A 38 1.35 26.18 -1.55
N LEU A 39 2.24 25.29 -1.10
CA LEU A 39 3.17 25.55 0.01
C LEU A 39 4.39 26.41 -0.40
N GLY A 40 4.48 26.82 -1.66
CA GLY A 40 5.54 27.69 -2.17
C GLY A 40 6.71 26.96 -2.82
N LEU A 41 6.64 25.63 -3.01
CA LEU A 41 7.65 24.91 -3.77
C LEU A 41 7.47 25.12 -5.27
N THR A 42 8.59 25.24 -5.99
CA THR A 42 8.56 25.19 -7.46
C THR A 42 8.08 23.79 -7.91
N TRP A 43 7.39 23.70 -9.03
CA TRP A 43 6.86 22.45 -9.57
C TRP A 43 7.90 21.31 -9.67
N TRP A 44 9.14 21.62 -10.07
CA TRP A 44 10.24 20.66 -10.10
C TRP A 44 10.66 20.16 -8.70
N GLN A 45 10.64 21.04 -7.70
CA GLN A 45 10.97 20.66 -6.32
C GLN A 45 9.87 19.78 -5.72
N GLY A 46 8.60 20.05 -6.03
CA GLY A 46 7.47 19.19 -5.66
C GLY A 46 7.56 17.79 -6.28
N LEU A 47 7.97 17.70 -7.55
CA LEU A 47 8.23 16.40 -8.20
C LEU A 47 9.36 15.63 -7.53
N LEU A 48 10.48 16.29 -7.23
CA LEU A 48 11.61 15.65 -6.52
C LEU A 48 11.24 15.20 -5.10
N ALA A 49 10.48 16.01 -4.37
CA ALA A 49 9.98 15.64 -3.03
C ALA A 49 9.05 14.42 -3.10
N THR A 50 8.16 14.37 -4.09
CA THR A 50 7.27 13.21 -4.29
C THR A 50 8.05 11.96 -4.66
N PHE A 51 9.04 12.09 -5.57
CA PHE A 51 9.87 10.97 -5.99
C PHE A 51 10.70 10.41 -4.83
N THR A 52 11.38 11.27 -4.05
CA THR A 52 12.18 10.84 -2.90
C THR A 52 11.33 10.20 -1.81
N GLY A 53 10.15 10.75 -1.51
CA GLY A 53 9.18 10.13 -0.62
C GLY A 53 8.71 8.77 -1.11
N GLY A 54 8.42 8.65 -2.40
CA GLY A 54 8.03 7.39 -3.04
C GLY A 54 9.11 6.30 -2.96
N VAL A 55 10.39 6.66 -3.15
CA VAL A 55 11.52 5.73 -3.01
C VAL A 55 11.64 5.22 -1.58
N LEU A 56 11.56 6.10 -0.58
CA LEU A 56 11.60 5.71 0.83
C LEU A 56 10.41 4.81 1.20
N LEU A 57 9.21 5.15 0.72
CA LEU A 57 8.01 4.35 0.94
C LEU A 57 8.12 2.97 0.29
N CYS A 58 8.70 2.88 -0.91
CA CYS A 58 8.90 1.62 -1.63
C CYS A 58 9.69 0.62 -0.78
N VAL A 59 10.76 1.06 -0.10
CA VAL A 59 11.55 0.22 0.81
C VAL A 59 10.66 -0.41 1.88
N VAL A 60 9.83 0.39 2.56
CA VAL A 60 8.94 -0.08 3.63
C VAL A 60 7.87 -1.04 3.08
N ILE A 61 7.29 -0.74 1.91
CA ILE A 61 6.28 -1.58 1.27
C ILE A 61 6.87 -2.94 0.90
N VAL A 62 8.08 -2.97 0.32
CA VAL A 62 8.76 -4.23 -0.04
C VAL A 62 8.99 -5.08 1.21
N PHE A 63 9.49 -4.52 2.30
CA PHE A 63 9.69 -5.27 3.54
C PHE A 63 8.39 -5.86 4.10
N ASN A 64 7.29 -5.11 4.04
CA ASN A 64 5.98 -5.62 4.45
C ASN A 64 5.43 -6.68 3.48
N GLY A 65 5.70 -6.53 2.17
CA GLY A 65 5.25 -7.42 1.12
C GLY A 65 5.91 -8.81 1.14
N ILE A 66 7.15 -8.93 1.62
CA ILE A 66 7.89 -10.21 1.68
C ILE A 66 7.11 -11.29 2.45
N ILE A 67 6.45 -10.90 3.55
CA ILE A 67 5.68 -11.83 4.38
C ILE A 67 4.50 -12.40 3.58
N GLY A 68 3.77 -11.54 2.89
CA GLY A 68 2.65 -11.95 2.03
C GLY A 68 3.10 -12.80 0.84
N ALA A 69 4.22 -12.43 0.20
CA ALA A 69 4.75 -13.13 -0.96
C ALA A 69 5.34 -14.52 -0.66
N ARG A 70 5.90 -14.74 0.54
CA ARG A 70 6.47 -16.04 0.93
C ARG A 70 5.43 -16.97 1.54
N LEU A 71 4.61 -16.44 2.44
CA LEU A 71 3.68 -17.25 3.23
C LEU A 71 2.29 -17.35 2.61
N HIS A 72 1.96 -16.51 1.62
CA HIS A 72 0.65 -16.48 0.97
C HIS A 72 -0.52 -16.36 1.96
N VAL A 73 -0.26 -15.66 3.08
CA VAL A 73 -1.24 -15.42 4.14
C VAL A 73 -1.79 -14.00 4.10
N PRO A 74 -3.07 -13.78 4.45
CA PRO A 74 -3.65 -12.46 4.54
C PRO A 74 -3.09 -11.65 5.73
N PHE A 75 -3.17 -10.33 5.63
CA PHE A 75 -2.71 -9.38 6.67
C PHE A 75 -3.30 -9.65 8.06
N SER A 76 -4.54 -10.13 8.13
CA SER A 76 -5.22 -10.51 9.37
C SER A 76 -4.54 -11.65 10.14
N ILE A 77 -3.76 -12.50 9.46
CA ILE A 77 -2.95 -13.55 10.07
C ILE A 77 -1.55 -13.00 10.38
N SER A 78 -0.92 -12.29 9.44
CA SER A 78 0.41 -11.71 9.67
C SER A 78 0.44 -10.74 10.84
N SER A 79 -0.62 -9.95 11.04
CA SER A 79 -0.76 -9.02 12.17
C SER A 79 -0.82 -9.72 13.53
N ARG A 80 -1.21 -11.00 13.61
CA ARG A 80 -1.20 -11.78 14.85
C ARG A 80 0.22 -12.07 15.33
N ALA A 81 1.18 -12.20 14.43
CA ALA A 81 2.58 -12.41 14.80
C ALA A 81 3.19 -11.19 15.51
N ALA A 82 2.75 -9.98 15.15
CA ALA A 82 3.25 -8.73 15.74
C ALA A 82 2.47 -8.31 17.01
N PHE A 83 1.14 -8.41 16.98
CA PHE A 83 0.27 -7.85 18.02
C PHE A 83 -0.36 -8.90 18.95
N GLY A 84 -0.20 -10.19 18.66
CA GLY A 84 -0.91 -11.26 19.37
C GLY A 84 -2.40 -11.33 19.02
N HIS A 85 -3.12 -12.28 19.63
CA HIS A 85 -4.48 -12.64 19.21
C HIS A 85 -5.54 -11.54 19.43
N TYR A 86 -5.43 -10.82 20.54
CA TYR A 86 -6.44 -9.83 20.94
C TYR A 86 -6.23 -8.48 20.23
N LEU A 87 -5.00 -7.98 20.20
CA LEU A 87 -4.69 -6.67 19.65
C LEU A 87 -4.64 -6.68 18.10
N SER A 88 -4.39 -7.82 17.46
CA SER A 88 -4.48 -7.92 15.99
C SER A 88 -5.88 -7.58 15.47
N ARG A 89 -6.94 -7.89 16.23
CA ARG A 89 -8.33 -7.57 15.84
C ARG A 89 -8.54 -6.07 15.76
N PHE A 90 -7.99 -5.32 16.71
CA PHE A 90 -8.02 -3.86 16.68
C PHE A 90 -7.28 -3.31 15.46
N ALA A 91 -6.09 -3.83 15.15
CA ALA A 91 -5.30 -3.43 13.98
C ALA A 91 -6.01 -3.72 12.65
N VAL A 92 -6.76 -4.83 12.57
CA VAL A 92 -7.58 -5.15 11.39
C VAL A 92 -8.76 -4.19 11.27
N VAL A 93 -9.50 -3.95 12.37
CA VAL A 93 -10.66 -3.05 12.38
C VAL A 93 -10.25 -1.61 12.03
N SER A 94 -9.13 -1.11 12.57
CA SER A 94 -8.66 0.24 12.25
C SER A 94 -8.34 0.41 10.76
N ARG A 95 -7.72 -0.60 10.12
CA ARG A 95 -7.51 -0.59 8.66
C ARG A 95 -8.82 -0.68 7.87
N MET A 96 -9.81 -1.44 8.34
CA MET A 96 -11.12 -1.53 7.69
C MET A 96 -11.84 -0.18 7.68
N VAL A 97 -11.81 0.55 8.80
CA VAL A 97 -12.40 1.88 8.91
C VAL A 97 -11.76 2.85 7.91
N ILE A 98 -10.43 2.86 7.81
CA ILE A 98 -9.71 3.69 6.82
C ILE A 98 -10.10 3.29 5.39
N ALA A 99 -10.20 1.98 5.10
CA ALA A 99 -10.60 1.51 3.78
C ALA A 99 -12.02 1.97 3.38
N TRP A 100 -12.96 1.98 4.31
CA TRP A 100 -14.30 2.52 4.07
C TRP A 100 -14.30 4.02 3.77
N PHE A 101 -13.47 4.80 4.45
CA PHE A 101 -13.32 6.22 4.14
C PHE A 101 -12.78 6.42 2.72
N TRP A 102 -11.75 5.68 2.32
CA TRP A 102 -11.22 5.77 0.95
C TRP A 102 -12.20 5.32 -0.11
N PHE A 103 -13.03 4.31 0.17
CA PHE A 103 -14.08 3.87 -0.75
C PHE A 103 -15.21 4.90 -0.88
N SER A 104 -15.47 5.68 0.17
CA SER A 104 -16.53 6.71 0.15
C SER A 104 -16.09 8.01 -0.53
N ILE A 105 -14.78 8.29 -0.55
CA ILE A 105 -14.19 9.49 -1.16
C ILE A 105 -13.95 9.31 -2.67
N LYS A 106 -13.78 8.06 -3.13
CA LYS A 106 -13.70 7.72 -4.55
C LYS A 106 -15.10 7.62 -5.17
#